data_AF-A0A6M3ZJ79-F1
#
_entry.id   AF-A0A6M3ZJ79-F1
#
_cell.length_a   1.000
_cell.length_b   1.000
_cell.length_c   1.000
_cell.angle_alpha   90.00
_cell.angle_beta   90.00
_cell.angle_gamma   90.00
#
_symmetry.space_group_name_H-M   'P 1'
#
loop_
_entity.id
_entity.type
_entity.pdbx_description
1 polymer ?
#
loop_
_entity_poly.entity_id
_entity_poly.type
_entity_poly.pdbx_seq_one_letter_code
_entity_poly.pdbx_strand_id
1 'polypeptide(L)'
;MSGKGSRTPSVAEVNRINAKQNIIRKKNILGAWAKNGIPFVPVEGEGKASTSGVLEFFPKSIRQFNFWDGSNNSPLVQSGLPTIARNANDTLRSYPDLKVEVQQVLDALIAREILQKDQAKPIRVKKLLEANALEKKLRAILESELVNLRRQQVDDRKKYNNETASLTGQVTELKGMVRDLKAENQDLVRQVHNLQSQLAKVSPLKGV
;
A
#
# COMPACT_ATOMS: atom_id res chain seq x y z
N MET A 1 -37.12 69.50 14.33
CA MET A 1 -36.67 68.23 13.71
C MET A 1 -36.12 67.34 14.83
N SER A 2 -36.96 66.48 15.40
CA SER A 2 -36.57 65.61 16.53
C SER A 2 -35.71 64.46 16.04
N GLY A 3 -34.45 64.44 16.47
CA GLY A 3 -33.55 63.31 16.30
C GLY A 3 -34.07 62.08 17.06
N LYS A 4 -34.34 61.01 16.32
CA LYS A 4 -34.61 59.69 16.91
C LYS A 4 -33.29 59.13 17.44
N GLY A 5 -33.08 59.23 18.75
CA GLY A 5 -31.98 58.56 19.44
C GLY A 5 -32.12 57.05 19.31
N SER A 6 -31.18 56.43 18.60
CA SER A 6 -30.99 54.97 18.57
C SER A 6 -30.61 54.50 19.97
N ARG A 7 -31.49 53.78 20.66
CA ARG A 7 -31.17 53.13 21.94
C ARG A 7 -30.19 51.99 21.68
N THR A 8 -29.01 52.05 22.31
CA THR A 8 -28.08 50.93 22.35
C THR A 8 -28.75 49.71 22.99
N PRO A 9 -28.69 48.52 22.37
CA PRO A 9 -29.33 47.33 22.91
C PRO A 9 -28.65 46.91 24.22
N SER A 10 -29.47 46.43 25.17
CA SER A 10 -28.98 45.85 26.43
C SER A 10 -28.08 44.65 26.18
N VAL A 11 -27.09 44.42 27.05
CA VAL A 11 -26.19 43.24 27.01
C VAL A 11 -26.98 41.93 26.93
N ALA A 12 -28.12 41.84 27.61
CA ALA A 12 -29.00 40.67 27.56
C ALA A 12 -29.61 40.46 26.16
N GLU A 13 -29.95 41.53 25.47
CA GLU A 13 -30.52 41.49 24.11
C GLU A 13 -29.45 41.10 23.09
N VAL A 14 -28.25 41.69 23.22
CA VAL A 14 -27.08 41.30 22.41
C VAL A 14 -26.76 39.82 22.57
N ASN A 15 -26.78 39.30 23.81
CA ASN A 15 -26.54 37.88 24.08
C ASN A 15 -27.61 36.97 23.47
N ARG A 16 -28.90 37.36 23.52
CA ARG A 16 -29.98 36.61 22.87
C ARG A 16 -29.84 36.57 21.36
N ILE A 17 -29.53 37.71 20.74
CA ILE A 17 -29.28 37.82 19.31
C ILE A 17 -28.10 36.92 18.91
N ASN A 18 -26.99 37.00 19.63
CA ASN A 18 -25.81 36.18 19.37
C ASN A 18 -26.10 34.68 19.50
N ALA A 19 -26.83 34.26 20.54
CA ALA A 19 -27.24 32.88 20.73
C ALA A 19 -28.13 32.38 19.58
N LYS A 20 -29.12 33.17 19.16
CA LYS A 20 -30.00 32.86 18.02
C LYS A 20 -29.19 32.71 16.73
N GLN A 21 -28.27 33.64 16.46
CA GLN A 21 -27.41 33.59 15.27
C GLN A 21 -26.49 32.37 15.28
N ASN A 22 -25.93 32.01 16.44
CA ASN A 22 -25.12 30.81 16.58
C ASN A 22 -25.92 29.53 16.28
N ILE A 23 -27.17 29.42 16.77
CA ILE A 23 -28.08 28.31 16.42
C ILE A 23 -28.31 28.24 14.91
N ILE A 24 -28.62 29.39 14.28
CA ILE A 24 -28.88 29.44 12.83
C ILE A 24 -27.65 29.01 12.03
N ARG A 25 -26.44 29.48 12.40
CA ARG A 25 -25.19 29.05 11.72
C ARG A 25 -24.99 27.55 11.80
N LYS A 26 -25.08 26.96 13.00
CA LYS A 26 -24.96 25.51 13.19
C LYS A 26 -25.99 24.75 12.35
N LYS A 27 -27.25 25.18 12.40
CA LYS A 27 -28.34 24.58 11.62
C LYS A 27 -28.04 24.62 10.12
N ASN A 28 -27.54 25.75 9.61
CA ASN A 28 -27.23 25.91 8.19
C ASN A 28 -26.07 25.02 7.73
N ILE A 29 -25.01 24.88 8.53
CA ILE A 29 -23.89 23.97 8.25
C ILE A 29 -24.41 22.52 8.17
N LEU A 30 -25.11 22.09 9.22
CA LEU A 30 -25.65 20.74 9.31
C LEU A 30 -26.70 20.46 8.23
N GLY A 31 -27.51 21.46 7.89
CA GLY A 31 -28.46 21.37 6.78
C GLY A 31 -27.78 21.25 5.42
N ALA A 32 -26.63 21.92 5.21
CA ALA A 32 -25.83 21.74 4.01
C ALA A 32 -25.26 20.32 3.94
N TRP A 33 -24.78 19.77 5.05
CA TRP A 33 -24.30 18.39 5.13
C TRP A 33 -25.42 17.37 4.89
N ALA A 34 -26.63 17.63 5.40
CA ALA A 34 -27.79 16.76 5.14
C ALA A 34 -28.13 16.69 3.64
N LYS A 35 -28.02 17.82 2.93
CA LYS A 35 -28.31 17.92 1.50
C LYS A 35 -27.19 17.37 0.62
N ASN A 36 -25.95 17.81 0.87
CA ASN A 36 -24.82 17.55 -0.02
C ASN A 36 -24.06 16.27 0.35
N GLY A 37 -24.25 15.77 1.56
CA GLY A 37 -23.49 14.67 2.14
C GLY A 37 -22.64 15.12 3.31
N ILE A 38 -22.55 14.25 4.30
CA ILE A 38 -21.64 14.38 5.42
C ILE A 38 -20.22 14.16 4.87
N PRO A 39 -19.26 15.07 5.15
CA PRO A 39 -17.90 14.91 4.67
C PRO A 39 -17.25 13.66 5.28
N PHE A 40 -16.26 13.09 4.58
CA PHE A 40 -15.45 12.01 5.13
C PHE A 40 -14.21 12.56 5.83
N VAL A 41 -13.81 11.90 6.91
CA VAL A 41 -12.55 12.16 7.59
C VAL A 41 -11.41 11.89 6.59
N PRO A 42 -10.47 12.83 6.41
CA PRO A 42 -9.34 12.63 5.52
C PRO A 42 -8.44 11.48 6.01
N VAL A 43 -7.88 10.73 5.08
CA VAL A 43 -6.87 9.71 5.40
C VAL A 43 -5.54 10.43 5.68
N GLU A 44 -4.81 9.98 6.70
CA GLU A 44 -3.53 10.59 7.09
C GLU A 44 -2.58 10.67 5.89
N GLY A 45 -2.03 11.87 5.66
CA GLY A 45 -1.04 12.13 4.61
C GLY A 45 -1.57 12.75 3.30
N GLU A 46 -2.88 12.70 3.01
CA GLU A 46 -3.38 13.13 1.69
C GLU A 46 -3.82 14.61 1.61
N GLY A 47 -4.01 15.30 2.73
CA GLY A 47 -4.38 16.73 2.78
C GLY A 47 -5.68 17.11 2.05
N LYS A 48 -6.43 16.12 1.56
CA LYS A 48 -7.64 16.28 0.74
C LYS A 48 -8.82 15.58 1.41
N ALA A 49 -10.03 16.08 1.16
CA ALA A 49 -11.25 15.45 1.61
C ALA A 49 -11.35 14.04 1.01
N SER A 50 -11.53 13.02 1.86
CA SER A 50 -11.69 11.66 1.37
C SER A 50 -13.03 11.51 0.64
N THR A 51 -13.07 10.62 -0.34
CA THR A 51 -14.29 10.24 -1.06
C THR A 51 -14.97 9.00 -0.46
N SER A 52 -14.32 8.35 0.51
CA SER A 52 -14.83 7.16 1.19
C SER A 52 -14.19 6.96 2.57
N GLY A 53 -14.86 6.27 3.49
CA GLY A 53 -14.30 5.95 4.80
C GLY A 53 -15.21 6.37 5.95
N VAL A 54 -14.60 6.82 7.04
CA VAL A 54 -15.33 7.26 8.24
C VAL A 54 -15.92 8.65 7.97
N LEU A 55 -17.20 8.82 8.27
CA LEU A 55 -17.87 10.12 8.15
C LEU A 55 -17.47 11.05 9.30
N GLU A 56 -17.47 12.34 9.01
CA GLU A 56 -17.23 13.38 9.99
C GLU A 56 -18.25 13.37 11.13
N PHE A 57 -17.81 13.86 12.29
CA PHE A 57 -18.68 13.96 13.44
C PHE A 57 -19.79 14.99 13.19
N PHE A 58 -21.03 14.62 13.51
CA PHE A 58 -22.16 15.54 13.59
C PHE A 58 -23.01 15.21 14.83
N PRO A 59 -23.69 16.19 15.43
CA PRO A 59 -24.57 15.93 16.57
C PRO A 59 -25.76 15.05 16.14
N LYS A 60 -26.14 14.08 16.98
CA LYS A 60 -27.29 13.18 16.76
C LYS A 60 -28.47 13.47 17.70
N SER A 61 -28.33 14.49 18.54
CA SER A 61 -29.36 14.91 19.49
C SER A 61 -29.29 16.41 19.73
N ILE A 62 -30.39 17.01 20.19
CA ILE A 62 -30.46 18.43 20.55
C ILE A 62 -29.39 18.80 21.60
N ARG A 63 -29.13 17.90 22.56
CA ARG A 63 -28.09 18.11 23.56
C ARG A 63 -26.71 18.23 22.90
N GLN A 64 -26.37 17.28 22.03
CA GLN A 64 -25.10 17.33 21.29
C GLN A 64 -25.02 18.56 20.38
N PHE A 65 -26.12 18.96 19.75
CA PHE A 65 -26.17 20.18 18.93
C PHE A 65 -25.81 21.43 19.74
N ASN A 66 -26.31 21.54 20.98
CA ASN A 66 -25.96 22.65 21.86
C ASN A 66 -24.45 22.67 22.16
N PHE A 67 -23.84 21.51 22.42
CA PHE A 67 -22.41 21.40 22.73
C PHE A 67 -21.48 21.38 21.52
N TRP A 68 -22.00 21.22 20.31
CA TRP A 68 -21.17 21.10 19.11
C TRP A 68 -20.59 22.46 18.72
N ASP A 69 -19.27 22.56 18.75
CA ASP A 69 -18.47 23.74 18.40
C ASP A 69 -17.49 23.46 17.24
N GLY A 70 -17.60 22.29 16.61
CA GLY A 70 -16.71 21.85 15.53
C GLY A 70 -15.42 21.18 15.99
N SER A 71 -15.07 21.21 17.28
CA SER A 71 -13.81 20.63 17.80
C SER A 71 -13.68 19.12 17.63
N ASN A 72 -14.81 18.41 17.47
CA ASN A 72 -14.83 16.97 17.21
C ASN A 72 -14.60 16.59 15.73
N ASN A 73 -14.51 17.58 14.83
CA ASN A 73 -14.31 17.36 13.41
C ASN A 73 -12.81 17.34 13.05
N SER A 74 -12.45 16.80 11.88
CA SER A 74 -11.05 16.82 11.44
C SER A 74 -10.53 18.26 11.24
N PRO A 75 -9.20 18.48 11.30
CA PRO A 75 -8.60 19.80 11.06
C PRO A 75 -9.01 20.43 9.73
N LEU A 76 -9.22 19.61 8.69
CA LEU A 76 -9.65 20.05 7.37
C LEU A 76 -11.07 20.63 7.40
N VAL A 77 -11.97 20.01 8.16
CA VAL A 77 -13.33 20.53 8.32
C VAL A 77 -13.33 21.74 9.23
N GLN A 78 -12.57 21.71 10.33
CA GLN A 78 -12.46 22.83 11.26
C GLN A 78 -12.02 24.12 10.56
N SER A 79 -11.05 24.05 9.65
CA SER A 79 -10.58 25.22 8.89
C SER A 79 -11.62 25.80 7.93
N GLY A 80 -12.57 24.99 7.46
CA GLY A 80 -13.67 25.41 6.59
C GLY A 80 -14.94 25.83 7.32
N LEU A 81 -15.05 25.61 8.63
CA LEU A 81 -16.23 25.96 9.42
C LEU A 81 -16.23 27.45 9.81
N PRO A 82 -17.37 28.15 9.71
CA PRO A 82 -17.48 29.48 10.29
C PRO A 82 -17.47 29.38 11.83
N THR A 83 -17.14 30.48 12.51
CA THR A 83 -17.09 30.51 13.98
C THR A 83 -18.45 30.14 14.59
N ILE A 84 -18.47 29.00 15.29
CA ILE A 84 -19.59 28.48 16.08
C ILE A 84 -19.13 28.24 17.51
N ALA A 85 -20.03 28.40 18.47
CA ALA A 85 -19.73 28.23 19.89
C ALA A 85 -20.73 27.31 20.58
N ARG A 86 -20.39 26.80 21.76
CA ARG A 86 -21.33 26.04 22.59
C ARG A 86 -22.49 26.93 23.03
N ASN A 87 -23.70 26.36 23.05
CA ASN A 87 -24.88 26.97 23.64
C ASN A 87 -25.15 26.34 25.01
N ALA A 88 -25.80 27.08 25.91
CA ALA A 88 -26.33 26.47 27.12
C ALA A 88 -27.45 25.47 26.75
N ASN A 89 -27.66 24.47 27.60
CA ASN A 89 -28.63 23.39 27.33
C ASN A 89 -30.06 23.91 27.07
N ASP A 90 -30.44 25.00 27.74
CA ASP A 90 -31.78 25.56 27.65
C ASP A 90 -31.90 26.65 26.58
N THR A 91 -30.81 27.05 25.92
CA THR A 91 -30.84 28.13 24.91
C THR A 91 -31.82 27.82 23.79
N LEU A 92 -31.89 26.55 23.33
CA LEU A 92 -32.80 26.16 22.26
C LEU A 92 -34.27 26.04 22.73
N ARG A 93 -34.54 25.89 24.05
CA ARG A 93 -35.92 25.89 24.56
C ARG A 93 -36.60 27.24 24.35
N SER A 94 -35.84 28.32 24.38
CA SER A 94 -36.34 29.69 24.14
C SER A 94 -36.69 29.96 22.68
N TYR A 95 -36.43 29.03 21.76
CA TYR A 95 -36.74 29.17 20.34
C TYR A 95 -37.44 27.90 19.79
N PRO A 96 -38.75 27.73 20.05
CA PRO A 96 -39.49 26.51 19.67
C PRO A 96 -39.42 26.18 18.18
N ASP A 97 -39.59 27.17 17.30
CA ASP A 97 -39.56 26.96 15.84
C ASP A 97 -38.18 26.45 15.39
N LEU A 98 -37.11 27.10 15.87
CA LEU A 98 -35.74 26.68 15.58
C LEU A 98 -35.45 25.28 16.15
N LYS A 99 -36.04 24.91 17.29
CA LYS A 99 -35.88 23.57 17.85
C LYS A 99 -36.46 22.51 16.91
N VAL A 100 -37.63 22.74 16.33
CA VAL A 100 -38.27 21.83 15.38
C VAL A 100 -37.40 21.70 14.12
N GLU A 101 -36.95 22.82 13.56
CA GLU A 101 -36.10 22.81 12.38
C GLU A 101 -34.75 22.11 12.62
N VAL A 102 -34.14 22.34 13.79
CA VAL A 102 -32.90 21.64 14.17
C VAL A 102 -33.16 20.15 14.27
N GLN A 103 -34.25 19.72 14.91
CA GLN A 103 -34.57 18.29 15.01
C GLN A 103 -34.71 17.64 13.62
N GLN A 104 -35.42 18.31 12.70
CA GLN A 104 -35.56 17.84 11.31
C GLN A 104 -34.20 17.70 10.60
N VAL A 105 -33.28 18.66 10.81
CA VAL A 105 -31.93 18.59 10.24
C VAL A 105 -31.14 17.42 10.84
N LEU A 106 -31.26 17.17 12.15
CA LEU A 106 -30.57 16.03 12.80
C LEU A 106 -31.11 14.69 12.28
N ASP A 107 -32.43 14.55 12.15
CA ASP A 107 -33.04 13.33 11.61
C ASP A 107 -32.61 13.09 10.15
N ALA A 108 -32.57 14.16 9.35
CA ALA A 108 -32.08 14.09 7.97
C ALA A 108 -30.60 13.68 7.90
N LEU A 109 -29.76 14.15 8.82
CA LEU A 109 -28.35 13.75 8.89
C LEU A 109 -28.18 12.28 9.31
N ILE A 110 -28.98 11.79 10.26
CA ILE A 110 -28.95 10.38 10.65
C ILE A 110 -29.35 9.49 9.46
N ALA A 111 -30.42 9.85 8.74
CA ALA A 111 -30.82 9.14 7.53
C ALA A 111 -29.71 9.19 6.45
N ARG A 112 -29.06 10.35 6.29
CA ARG A 112 -27.97 10.55 5.33
C ARG A 112 -26.73 9.70 5.67
N GLU A 113 -26.37 9.59 6.95
CA GLU A 113 -25.27 8.76 7.44
C GLU A 113 -25.46 7.30 7.02
N ILE A 114 -26.68 6.77 7.20
CA ILE A 114 -27.04 5.40 6.82
C ILE A 114 -26.88 5.22 5.31
N LEU A 115 -27.48 6.12 4.51
CA LEU A 115 -27.42 6.05 3.04
C LEU A 115 -25.99 6.12 2.51
N GLN A 116 -25.14 7.02 3.01
CA GLN A 116 -23.75 7.14 2.56
C GLN A 116 -22.93 5.89 2.93
N LYS A 117 -23.16 5.31 4.10
CA LYS A 117 -22.49 4.05 4.50
C LYS A 117 -22.91 2.89 3.62
N ASP A 118 -24.19 2.80 3.26
CA ASP A 118 -24.70 1.71 2.42
C ASP A 118 -24.28 1.86 0.96
N GLN A 119 -24.17 3.08 0.42
CA GLN A 119 -23.63 3.32 -0.92
C GLN A 119 -22.13 2.99 -1.05
N ALA A 120 -21.36 3.17 0.01
CA ALA A 120 -19.92 2.87 0.00
C ALA A 120 -19.61 1.36 -0.01
N LYS A 121 -20.49 0.52 0.57
CA LYS A 121 -20.30 -0.94 0.66
C LYS A 121 -20.21 -1.66 -0.70
N PRO A 122 -21.18 -1.54 -1.63
CA PRO A 122 -21.14 -2.28 -2.90
C PRO A 122 -19.96 -1.85 -3.77
N ILE A 123 -19.58 -0.57 -3.74
CA ILE A 123 -18.41 -0.06 -4.47
C ILE A 123 -17.13 -0.71 -3.93
N ARG A 124 -16.98 -0.79 -2.60
CA ARG A 124 -15.82 -1.43 -1.97
C ARG A 124 -15.77 -2.92 -2.29
N VAL A 125 -16.89 -3.63 -2.21
CA VAL A 125 -16.95 -5.07 -2.55
C VAL A 125 -16.56 -5.30 -4.01
N LYS A 126 -17.09 -4.49 -4.94
CA LYS A 126 -16.73 -4.60 -6.36
C LYS A 126 -15.23 -4.39 -6.60
N LYS A 127 -14.65 -3.33 -6.02
CA LYS A 127 -13.20 -3.07 -6.12
C LYS A 127 -12.36 -4.22 -5.55
N LEU A 128 -12.77 -4.78 -4.41
CA LEU A 128 -12.08 -5.92 -3.79
C LEU A 128 -12.18 -7.19 -4.64
N LEU A 129 -13.34 -7.44 -5.26
CA LEU A 129 -13.52 -8.58 -6.17
C LEU A 129 -12.64 -8.45 -7.42
N GLU A 130 -12.58 -7.25 -8.02
CA GLU A 130 -11.71 -6.97 -9.17
C GLU A 130 -10.22 -7.14 -8.81
N ALA A 131 -9.79 -6.61 -7.66
CA ALA A 131 -8.43 -6.78 -7.16
C ALA A 131 -8.09 -8.26 -6.92
N ASN A 132 -9.00 -9.01 -6.26
CA ASN A 132 -8.80 -10.44 -6.02
C ASN A 132 -8.70 -11.26 -7.32
N ALA A 133 -9.49 -10.90 -8.33
CA ALA A 133 -9.42 -11.54 -9.64
C ALA A 133 -8.09 -11.28 -10.35
N LEU A 134 -7.54 -10.07 -10.25
CA LEU A 134 -6.22 -9.74 -10.78
C LEU A 134 -5.10 -10.47 -10.03
N GLU A 135 -5.16 -10.51 -8.70
CA GLU A 135 -4.18 -11.25 -7.88
C GLU A 135 -4.16 -12.74 -8.20
N LYS A 136 -5.33 -13.36 -8.42
CA LYS A 136 -5.42 -14.76 -8.84
C LYS A 136 -4.78 -15.01 -10.19
N LYS A 137 -4.98 -14.11 -11.16
CA LYS A 137 -4.34 -14.21 -12.49
C LYS A 137 -2.82 -14.08 -12.38
N LEU A 138 -2.34 -13.12 -11.60
CA LEU A 138 -0.91 -12.93 -11.36
C LEU A 138 -0.27 -14.16 -10.70
N ARG A 139 -0.95 -14.72 -9.69
CA ARG A 139 -0.47 -15.95 -9.03
C ARG A 139 -0.36 -17.11 -10.01
N ALA A 140 -1.35 -17.32 -10.88
CA ALA A 140 -1.30 -18.37 -11.89
C ALA A 140 -0.13 -18.20 -12.87
N ILE A 141 0.17 -16.96 -13.29
CA ILE A 141 1.31 -16.66 -14.15
C ILE A 141 2.62 -17.00 -13.42
N LEU A 142 2.80 -16.50 -12.19
CA LEU A 142 4.01 -16.75 -11.40
C LEU A 142 4.22 -18.24 -11.09
N GLU A 143 3.14 -18.98 -10.81
CA GLU A 143 3.20 -20.43 -10.63
C GLU A 143 3.66 -21.13 -11.91
N SER A 144 3.18 -20.69 -13.08
CA SER A 144 3.61 -21.25 -14.37
C SER A 144 5.10 -20.96 -14.66
N GLU A 145 5.56 -19.74 -14.38
CA GLU A 145 6.96 -19.34 -14.56
C GLU A 145 7.88 -20.14 -13.63
N LEU A 146 7.47 -20.33 -12.38
CA LEU A 146 8.23 -21.09 -11.40
C LEU A 146 8.38 -22.56 -11.80
N VAL A 147 7.31 -23.18 -12.33
CA VAL A 147 7.38 -24.54 -12.88
C VAL A 147 8.33 -24.62 -14.07
N ASN A 148 8.29 -23.65 -14.99
CA ASN A 148 9.18 -23.61 -16.15
C ASN A 148 10.64 -23.45 -15.75
N LEU A 149 10.94 -22.54 -14.82
CA LEU A 149 12.29 -22.33 -14.28
C LEU A 149 12.82 -23.60 -13.60
N ARG A 150 11.99 -24.31 -12.82
CA ARG A 150 12.38 -25.58 -12.20
C ARG A 150 12.70 -26.65 -13.23
N ARG A 151 11.93 -26.75 -14.32
CA ARG A 151 12.21 -27.69 -15.41
C ARG A 151 13.54 -27.37 -16.08
N GLN A 152 13.75 -26.11 -16.43
CA GLN A 152 15.00 -25.65 -17.03
C GLN A 152 16.20 -25.94 -16.13
N GLN A 153 16.10 -25.68 -14.83
CA GLN A 153 17.18 -25.97 -13.88
C GLN A 153 17.53 -27.46 -13.80
N VAL A 154 16.52 -28.34 -13.90
CA VAL A 154 16.76 -29.80 -13.95
C VAL A 154 17.48 -30.20 -15.23
N ASP A 155 17.07 -29.66 -16.37
CA ASP A 155 17.68 -29.97 -17.67
C ASP A 155 19.11 -29.44 -17.77
N ASP A 156 19.34 -28.20 -17.33
CA ASP A 156 20.68 -27.61 -17.24
C ASP A 156 21.58 -28.45 -16.34
N ARG A 157 21.10 -28.86 -15.17
CA ARG A 157 21.87 -29.71 -14.25
C ARG A 157 22.22 -31.06 -14.88
N LYS A 158 21.31 -31.69 -15.63
CA LYS A 158 21.61 -32.93 -16.37
C LYS A 158 22.68 -32.70 -17.42
N LYS A 159 22.58 -31.61 -18.19
CA LYS A 159 23.56 -31.25 -19.21
C LYS A 159 24.95 -31.05 -18.60
N TYR A 160 25.05 -30.25 -17.53
CA TYR A 160 26.30 -30.03 -16.81
C TYR A 160 26.90 -31.33 -16.26
N ASN A 161 26.08 -32.22 -15.69
CA ASN A 161 26.56 -33.50 -15.17
C ASN A 161 27.11 -34.39 -16.30
N ASN A 162 26.43 -34.44 -17.44
CA ASN A 162 26.87 -35.22 -18.60
C ASN A 162 28.18 -34.68 -19.18
N GLU A 163 28.31 -33.37 -19.33
CA GLU A 163 29.54 -32.71 -19.78
C GLU A 163 30.70 -32.98 -18.81
N THR A 164 30.45 -32.88 -17.50
CA THR A 164 31.45 -33.17 -16.45
C THR A 164 31.92 -34.63 -16.52
N ALA A 165 30.99 -35.58 -16.68
CA ALA A 165 31.33 -37.00 -16.80
C ALA A 165 32.16 -37.28 -18.07
N SER A 166 31.79 -36.68 -19.21
CA SER A 166 32.53 -36.80 -20.47
C SER A 166 33.96 -36.27 -20.35
N LEU A 167 34.12 -35.06 -19.82
CA LEU A 167 35.43 -34.44 -19.60
C LEU A 167 36.28 -35.27 -18.62
N THR A 168 35.67 -35.81 -17.56
CA THR A 168 36.37 -36.68 -16.61
C THR A 168 36.89 -37.95 -17.28
N GLY A 169 36.09 -38.54 -18.18
CA GLY A 169 36.50 -39.67 -19.01
C GLY A 169 37.70 -39.34 -19.88
N GLN A 170 37.63 -38.23 -20.63
CA GLN A 170 38.72 -37.77 -21.50
C GLN A 170 40.02 -37.52 -20.72
N VAL A 171 39.93 -36.87 -19.55
CA VAL A 171 41.10 -36.65 -18.68
C VAL A 171 41.71 -37.97 -18.21
N THR A 172 40.88 -38.97 -17.90
CA THR A 172 41.35 -40.29 -17.46
C THR A 172 42.07 -41.03 -18.59
N GLU A 173 41.53 -40.97 -19.80
CA GLU A 173 42.13 -41.56 -21.00
C GLU A 173 43.48 -40.91 -21.35
N LEU A 174 43.54 -39.57 -21.37
CA LEU A 174 44.77 -38.81 -21.60
C LEU A 174 45.85 -39.13 -20.56
N LYS A 175 45.47 -39.29 -19.29
CA LYS A 175 46.40 -39.74 -18.24
C LYS A 175 46.90 -41.18 -18.45
N GLY A 176 46.09 -42.04 -19.08
CA GLY A 176 46.50 -43.37 -19.54
C GLY A 176 47.57 -43.26 -20.62
N MET A 177 47.24 -42.59 -21.72
CA MET A 177 48.15 -42.38 -22.85
C MET A 177 49.50 -41.78 -22.42
N VAL A 178 49.49 -40.77 -21.54
CA VAL A 178 50.73 -40.16 -21.03
C VAL A 178 51.59 -41.15 -20.24
N ARG A 179 50.97 -42.07 -19.47
CA ARG A 179 51.72 -43.11 -18.76
C ARG A 179 52.36 -44.11 -19.72
N ASP A 180 51.59 -44.55 -20.72
CA ASP A 180 52.06 -45.54 -21.69
C ASP A 180 53.20 -44.98 -22.54
N LEU A 181 53.06 -43.77 -23.07
CA LEU A 181 54.12 -43.06 -23.79
C LEU A 181 55.37 -42.85 -22.93
N LYS A 182 55.19 -42.57 -21.63
CA LYS A 182 56.32 -42.42 -20.70
C LYS A 182 57.06 -43.75 -20.48
N ALA A 183 56.34 -44.86 -20.40
CA ALA A 183 56.94 -46.19 -20.27
C ALA A 183 57.69 -46.58 -21.55
N GLU A 184 57.08 -46.38 -22.73
CA GLU A 184 57.71 -46.64 -24.02
C GLU A 184 59.00 -45.82 -24.18
N ASN A 185 58.97 -44.54 -23.83
CA ASN A 185 60.15 -43.67 -23.91
C ASN A 185 61.28 -44.15 -22.97
N GLN A 186 60.95 -44.64 -21.77
CA GLN A 186 61.95 -45.24 -20.87
C GLN A 186 62.58 -46.49 -21.46
N ASP A 187 61.79 -47.34 -22.11
CA ASP A 187 62.29 -48.56 -22.75
C ASP A 187 63.15 -48.24 -23.98
N LEU A 188 62.77 -47.25 -24.80
CA LEU A 188 63.59 -46.76 -25.90
C LEU A 188 64.93 -46.20 -25.41
N VAL A 189 64.93 -45.41 -24.32
CA VAL A 189 66.17 -44.91 -23.71
C VAL A 189 67.09 -46.06 -23.27
N ARG A 190 66.54 -47.13 -22.68
CA ARG A 190 67.31 -48.32 -22.32
C ARG A 190 67.89 -49.03 -23.55
N GLN A 191 67.10 -49.17 -24.63
CA GLN A 191 67.56 -49.77 -25.88
C GLN A 191 68.71 -48.96 -26.48
N VAL A 192 68.59 -47.63 -26.55
CA VAL A 192 69.66 -46.74 -27.03
C VAL A 192 70.93 -46.93 -26.20
N HIS A 193 70.83 -46.96 -24.87
CA HIS A 193 71.99 -47.15 -24.00
C HIS A 193 72.68 -48.52 -24.21
N ASN A 194 71.91 -49.58 -24.42
CA ASN A 194 72.45 -50.90 -24.72
C ASN A 194 73.17 -50.92 -26.08
N LEU A 195 72.56 -50.35 -27.12
CA LEU A 195 73.18 -50.23 -28.45
C LEU A 195 74.46 -49.40 -28.41
N GLN A 196 74.47 -48.28 -27.68
CA GLN A 196 75.69 -47.48 -27.47
C GLN A 196 76.79 -48.30 -26.79
N SER A 197 76.43 -49.10 -25.77
CA SER A 197 77.37 -49.99 -25.08
C SER A 197 77.92 -51.09 -25.99
N GLN A 198 77.08 -51.67 -26.84
CA GLN A 198 77.50 -52.66 -27.84
C GLN A 198 78.45 -52.02 -28.86
N LEU A 199 78.11 -50.84 -29.39
CA LEU A 199 78.93 -50.11 -30.35
C LEU A 199 80.32 -49.80 -29.76
N ALA A 200 80.39 -49.36 -28.50
CA ALA A 200 81.65 -49.11 -27.81
C ALA A 200 82.55 -50.36 -27.72
N LYS A 201 81.97 -51.56 -27.60
CA LYS A 201 82.71 -52.83 -27.58
C LYS A 201 83.27 -53.23 -28.96
N VAL A 202 82.58 -52.89 -30.05
CA VAL A 202 83.01 -53.24 -31.42
C VAL A 202 83.83 -52.16 -32.11
N SER A 203 83.78 -50.90 -31.66
CA SER A 203 84.59 -49.80 -32.22
C SER A 203 86.11 -50.04 -32.22
N PRO A 204 86.74 -50.67 -31.21
CA PRO A 204 88.17 -51.00 -31.25
C PRO A 204 88.58 -51.97 -32.38
N LEU A 205 87.62 -52.71 -32.94
CA LEU A 205 87.86 -53.72 -33.99
C LEU A 205 87.81 -53.12 -35.41
N LYS A 206 87.41 -51.84 -35.56
CA LYS A 206 87.36 -51.16 -36.87
C LYS A 206 88.66 -50.43 -37.25
N GLY A 207 89.68 -50.46 -36.39
CA GLY A 207 90.98 -49.79 -36.60
C GLY A 207 92.17 -50.72 -36.86
N VAL A 208 91.93 -51.99 -37.18
CA VAL A 208 92.95 -52.96 -37.62
C VAL A 208 92.80 -53.22 -39.11
#